data_AF-R7RW88-F1
#
_entry.id   AF-R7RW88-F1
#
_cell.length_a   1.000
_cell.length_b   1.000
_cell.length_c   1.000
_cell.angle_alpha   90.00
_cell.angle_beta   90.00
_cell.angle_gamma   90.00
#
_symmetry.space_group_name_H-M   'P 1'
#
loop_
_entity.id
_entity.type
_entity.pdbx_description
1 polymer ?
#
loop_
_entity_poly.entity_id
_entity_poly.type
_entity_poly.pdbx_seq_one_letter_code
_entity_poly.pdbx_strand_id
1 'polypeptide(L)' 'KDTKISAPDDFKGEASKVQEFITSYELYFAANPEKCKKDEKKIIFALSYMKGDTAGAWKTVFLDKVNGPEEDSDDEE' A
#
# COMPACT_ATOMS: atom_id res chain seq x y z
N LYS A 1 -22.69 -14.22 11.60
CA LYS A 1 -21.94 -13.20 12.36
C LYS A 1 -20.91 -12.64 11.40
N ASP A 2 -21.19 -11.46 10.84
CA ASP A 2 -20.21 -10.71 10.06
C ASP A 2 -19.14 -10.22 11.02
N THR A 3 -17.99 -10.89 11.03
CA THR A 3 -16.82 -10.40 11.75
C THR A 3 -16.34 -9.16 11.01
N LYS A 4 -16.83 -8.00 11.41
CA LYS A 4 -16.39 -6.72 10.87
C LYS A 4 -14.97 -6.47 11.37
N ILE A 5 -13.98 -6.96 10.63
CA ILE A 5 -12.59 -6.59 10.86
C ILE A 5 -12.46 -5.10 10.53
N SER A 6 -12.06 -4.32 11.53
CA SER A 6 -11.80 -2.89 11.37
C SER A 6 -10.68 -2.66 10.35
N ALA A 7 -10.71 -1.50 9.68
CA ALA A 7 -9.61 -1.11 8.82
C ALA A 7 -8.32 -0.95 9.65
N PRO A 8 -7.14 -1.22 9.06
CA PRO A 8 -5.86 -0.96 9.70
C PRO A 8 -5.67 0.51 10.09
N ASP A 9 -4.85 0.77 11.10
CA ASP A 9 -4.45 2.12 11.48
C ASP A 9 -3.48 2.76 10.48
N ASP A 10 -3.43 4.09 10.49
CA ASP A 10 -2.48 4.85 9.68
C ASP A 10 -1.04 4.60 10.15
N PHE A 11 -0.13 4.35 9.20
CA PHE A 11 1.29 4.10 9.47
C PHE A 11 2.15 5.26 9.04
N LYS A 12 2.98 5.76 9.97
CA LYS A 12 3.81 6.95 9.77
C LYS A 12 5.24 6.63 9.37
N GLY A 13 5.63 5.36 9.41
CA GLY A 13 6.98 4.90 9.07
C GLY A 13 7.80 4.44 10.28
N GLU A 14 7.17 4.22 11.44
CA GLU A 14 7.88 3.73 12.63
C GLU A 14 8.33 2.26 12.44
N ALA A 15 9.65 2.02 12.42
CA ALA A 15 10.19 0.66 12.23
C ALA A 15 9.70 -0.35 13.27
N SER A 16 9.47 0.08 14.52
CA SER A 16 8.95 -0.78 15.60
C SER A 16 7.52 -1.26 15.37
N LYS A 17 6.73 -0.53 14.57
CA LYS A 17 5.33 -0.85 14.27
C LYS A 17 5.13 -1.54 12.93
N VAL A 18 6.20 -1.77 12.16
CA VAL A 18 6.07 -2.33 10.80
C VAL A 18 5.47 -3.74 10.81
N GLN A 19 5.82 -4.56 11.80
CA GLN A 19 5.27 -5.91 11.94
C GLN A 19 3.79 -5.87 12.28
N GLU A 20 3.39 -5.05 13.26
CA GLU A 20 1.99 -4.84 13.63
C GLU A 20 1.16 -4.32 12.45
N PHE A 21 1.72 -3.37 11.70
CA PHE A 21 1.16 -2.88 10.45
C PHE A 21 0.93 -4.03 9.47
N ILE A 22 1.96 -4.79 9.09
CA ILE A 22 1.81 -5.91 8.13
C ILE A 22 0.76 -6.92 8.58
N THR A 23 0.81 -7.37 9.84
CA THR A 23 -0.16 -8.35 10.38
C THR A 23 -1.59 -7.84 10.29
N SER A 24 -1.82 -6.54 10.55
CA SER A 24 -3.17 -5.95 10.44
C SER A 24 -3.72 -5.99 9.00
N TYR A 25 -2.87 -5.78 7.98
CA TYR A 25 -3.27 -5.90 6.57
C TYR A 25 -3.54 -7.33 6.16
N GLU A 26 -2.69 -8.28 6.59
CA GLU A 26 -2.90 -9.70 6.30
C GLU A 26 -4.25 -10.19 6.83
N LEU A 27 -4.59 -9.80 8.07
CA LEU A 27 -5.89 -10.08 8.67
C LEU A 27 -7.04 -9.43 7.89
N TYR A 28 -6.88 -8.16 7.50
CA TYR A 28 -7.89 -7.46 6.71
C TYR A 28 -8.11 -8.11 5.34
N PHE A 29 -7.05 -8.52 4.65
CA PHE A 29 -7.13 -9.19 3.35
C PHE A 29 -7.74 -10.59 3.47
N ALA A 30 -7.38 -11.34 4.50
CA ALA A 30 -7.97 -12.64 4.78
C ALA A 30 -9.48 -12.56 5.05
N ALA A 31 -9.94 -11.49 5.72
CA ALA A 31 -11.36 -11.27 5.98
C ALA A 31 -12.13 -10.62 4.82
N ASN A 32 -11.44 -9.97 3.89
CA ASN A 32 -12.05 -9.29 2.73
C ASN A 32 -11.48 -9.82 1.40
N PRO A 33 -11.51 -11.15 1.15
CA PRO A 33 -10.91 -11.73 -0.05
C PRO A 33 -11.56 -11.18 -1.32
N GLU A 34 -12.84 -10.82 -1.26
CA GLU A 34 -13.59 -10.26 -2.39
C GLU A 34 -13.10 -8.87 -2.82
N LYS A 35 -12.68 -8.03 -1.87
CA LYS A 35 -12.21 -6.66 -2.12
C LYS A 35 -10.74 -6.64 -2.54
N CYS A 36 -9.97 -7.62 -2.08
CA CYS A 36 -8.52 -7.69 -2.21
C CYS A 36 -8.08 -8.91 -3.05
N LYS A 37 -8.83 -9.24 -4.11
CA LYS A 37 -8.54 -10.40 -4.99
C LYS A 37 -7.20 -10.29 -5.74
N LYS A 38 -6.77 -9.06 -6.07
CA LYS A 38 -5.52 -8.79 -6.81
C LYS A 38 -4.48 -8.20 -5.89
N ASP A 39 -3.22 -8.59 -6.05
CA ASP A 39 -2.12 -8.07 -5.24
C ASP A 39 -1.91 -6.57 -5.46
N GLU A 40 -2.12 -6.07 -6.67
CA GLU A 40 -2.13 -4.63 -6.95
C GLU A 40 -3.12 -3.87 -6.06
N LYS A 41 -4.34 -4.40 -5.87
CA LYS A 41 -5.33 -3.77 -4.97
C LYS A 41 -4.90 -3.83 -3.50
N LYS A 42 -4.21 -4.89 -3.08
CA LYS A 42 -3.65 -5.00 -1.74
C LYS A 42 -2.56 -3.95 -1.52
N ILE A 43 -1.66 -3.79 -2.49
CA ILE A 43 -0.57 -2.80 -2.46
C ILE A 43 -1.14 -1.39 -2.41
N ILE A 44 -2.06 -1.03 -3.32
CA ILE A 44 -2.70 0.29 -3.35
C ILE A 44 -3.44 0.56 -2.03
N PHE A 45 -4.14 -0.44 -1.50
CA PHE A 45 -4.83 -0.32 -0.22
C PHE A 45 -3.84 -0.06 0.92
N ALA A 46 -2.75 -0.82 1.03
CA ALA A 46 -1.72 -0.58 2.05
C ALA A 46 -1.09 0.82 1.93
N LEU A 47 -0.75 1.24 0.72
CA LEU A 47 -0.21 2.57 0.43
C LEU A 47 -1.19 3.70 0.79
N SER A 48 -2.51 3.47 0.78
CA SER A 48 -3.49 4.49 1.12
C SER A 48 -3.47 4.91 2.61
N TYR A 49 -2.97 4.03 3.49
CA TYR A 49 -2.81 4.28 4.94
C TYR A 49 -1.37 4.57 5.35
N MET A 50 -0.42 4.53 4.41
CA MET A 50 0.91 5.12 4.63
C MET A 50 0.76 6.65 4.65
N LYS A 51 0.57 7.20 5.85
CA LYS A 51 0.33 8.64 6.07
C LYS A 51 1.30 9.17 7.11
N GLY A 52 1.87 10.34 6.88
CA GLY A 52 2.91 10.95 7.71
C GLY A 52 4.19 11.17 6.92
N ASP A 53 5.21 11.77 7.54
CA ASP A 53 6.37 12.28 6.81
C ASP A 53 7.18 11.17 6.13
N THR A 54 7.54 10.11 6.87
CA THR A 54 8.38 9.02 6.33
C THR A 54 7.61 8.09 5.41
N ALA A 55 6.49 7.52 5.89
CA ALA A 55 5.71 6.58 5.08
C ALA A 55 5.02 7.27 3.88
N GLY A 56 4.65 8.55 4.03
CA GLY A 56 4.13 9.35 2.92
C GLY A 56 5.19 9.57 1.84
N ALA A 57 6.45 9.81 2.21
CA ALA A 57 7.54 9.89 1.24
C ALA A 57 7.72 8.57 0.47
N TRP A 58 7.69 7.42 1.15
CA TRP A 58 7.76 6.10 0.49
C TRP A 58 6.61 5.87 -0.49
N LYS A 59 5.40 6.26 -0.10
CA LYS A 59 4.22 6.20 -0.97
C LYS A 59 4.43 7.03 -2.23
N THR A 60 4.92 8.26 -2.11
CA THR A 60 5.16 9.14 -3.25
C THR A 60 6.23 8.55 -4.18
N VAL A 61 7.34 8.04 -3.64
CA VAL A 61 8.41 7.40 -4.44
C VAL A 61 7.87 6.17 -5.18
N PHE A 62 7.03 5.37 -4.54
CA PHE A 62 6.41 4.23 -5.20
C PHE A 62 5.47 4.66 -6.33
N LEU A 63 4.62 5.66 -6.08
CA LEU A 63 3.70 6.17 -7.10
C LEU A 63 4.45 6.81 -8.27
N ASP A 64 5.52 7.55 -8.00
CA ASP A 64 6.39 8.12 -9.04
C ASP A 64 7.06 7.03 -9.89
N LYS A 65 7.40 5.88 -9.30
CA LYS A 65 7.92 4.75 -10.07
C LYS A 65 6.86 4.02 -10.91
N VAL A 66 5.61 4.01 -10.45
CA VAL A 66 4.49 3.37 -11.16
C VAL A 66 3.88 4.28 -12.23
N ASN A 67 3.90 5.59 -11.98
CA ASN A 67 3.34 6.63 -12.85
C ASN A 67 4.41 7.43 -13.60
N GLY A 68 5.68 7.13 -13.39
CA GLY A 68 6.80 7.76 -14.10
C GLY A 68 6.61 7.58 -15.60
N PRO A 69 7.09 8.54 -16.41
CA PRO A 69 6.85 8.54 -17.84
C PRO A 69 7.27 7.17 -18.39
N GLU A 70 6.38 6.56 -19.19
CA GLU A 70 6.85 5.59 -20.18
C GLU A 70 8.06 6.25 -20.82
N GLU A 71 9.24 5.62 -20.74
CA GLU A 71 10.40 6.09 -21.47
C GLU A 71 9.98 6.02 -22.94
N ASP A 72 9.51 7.15 -23.46
CA ASP A 72 9.41 7.41 -24.88
C ASP A 72 10.80 7.09 -25.41
N SER A 73 10.86 5.97 -26.08
CA SER A 73 11.90 5.56 -26.97
C SER A 73 12.05 6.67 -28.03
N ASP A 74 12.83 7.70 -27.70
CA ASP A 74 13.47 8.54 -28.70
C ASP A 74 14.67 7.75 -29.23
N ASP A 75 14.33 6.93 -30.23
CA ASP A 75 15.20 6.56 -31.34
C ASP A 75 15.71 7.89 -31.96
N GLU A 76 16.86 8.39 -31.50
CA GLU A 76 17.62 9.40 -32.23
C GLU A 76 18.83 8.72 -32.91
N GLU A 77 18.59 8.41 -34.19
CA GLU A 77 19.48 8.28 -35.37
C GLU A 77 21.00 8.06 -35.20
#